data_AF-A0A3P8MB91-F1
#
_entry.id   AF-A0A3P8MB91-F1
#
_cell.length_a   1.000
_cell.length_b   1.000
_cell.length_c   1.000
_cell.angle_alpha   90.00
_cell.angle_beta   90.00
_cell.angle_gamma   90.00
#
_symmetry.space_group_name_H-M   'P 1'
#
loop_
_entity.id
_entity.type
_entity.pdbx_description
1 polymer ?
#
loop_
_entity_poly.entity_id
_entity_poly.type
_entity_poly.pdbx_seq_one_letter_code
_entity_poly.pdbx_strand_id
1 'polypeptide(L)'
;MRSVSRIAIATLTSAATIGVSACGGGGDEVAASSSAAGPDTAASLVRSALHTASAVESVRFVLSTSGQLDRQQVVAAQGDLIVRPKPSAQGTATVRANGDTPAAFVLVDGTMYADIGGAGFIAHRAGTSFYDVGALFDAKDGIPDLLRTLRDLAIAGEELVDGTPATRVTGTAKSSDLAELAGIRAAHGASSRPAPVTVWIQTSAPHNVVRISGTPQPNTEVRVALSNWGVRPSIAAPTTRAVPAEPTSTPPGVSAKPAK
;
A
#
# COMPACT_ATOMS: atom_id res chain seq x y z
N MET A 1 46.60 -25.45 49.52
CA MET A 1 47.71 -24.85 48.74
C MET A 1 47.20 -23.49 48.26
N ARG A 2 47.58 -22.39 48.93
CA ARG A 2 48.60 -21.41 48.48
C ARG A 2 48.36 -20.99 47.02
N SER A 3 48.10 -19.74 46.63
CA SER A 3 48.55 -18.48 47.21
C SER A 3 47.75 -17.29 46.65
N VAL A 4 47.67 -16.23 47.44
CA VAL A 4 47.29 -14.87 47.08
C VAL A 4 48.36 -14.28 46.14
N SER A 5 47.97 -13.43 45.19
CA SER A 5 48.88 -12.37 44.71
C SER A 5 48.13 -11.11 44.29
N ARG A 6 48.53 -10.01 44.92
CA ARG A 6 48.17 -8.61 44.65
C ARG A 6 49.16 -8.03 43.61
N ILE A 7 48.95 -6.74 43.25
CA ILE A 7 49.91 -5.77 42.64
C ILE A 7 49.83 -5.74 41.09
N ALA A 8 49.81 -4.62 40.35
CA ALA A 8 50.12 -3.20 40.60
C ALA A 8 49.32 -2.27 39.65
N ILE A 9 49.11 -1.04 40.11
CA ILE A 9 48.77 0.14 39.31
C ILE A 9 50.04 0.61 38.58
N ALA A 10 49.94 0.94 37.29
CA ALA A 10 50.95 1.70 36.57
C ALA A 10 50.28 2.80 35.74
N THR A 11 50.29 4.01 36.30
CA THR A 11 50.03 5.27 35.60
C THR A 11 51.24 5.61 34.72
N LEU A 12 51.06 5.74 33.40
CA LEU A 12 51.98 6.48 32.55
C LEU A 12 51.29 7.73 32.02
N THR A 13 51.64 8.85 32.64
CA THR A 13 51.57 10.19 32.07
C THR A 13 52.62 10.30 30.95
N SER A 14 52.19 10.72 29.77
CA SER A 14 53.09 11.26 28.75
C SER A 14 52.40 12.45 28.10
N ALA A 15 52.86 13.62 28.50
CA ALA A 15 52.58 14.89 27.88
C ALA A 15 53.70 15.18 26.86
N ALA A 16 53.34 15.44 25.61
CA ALA A 16 54.14 16.23 24.69
C ALA A 16 53.18 17.05 23.83
N THR A 17 53.29 18.36 24.00
CA THR A 17 52.51 19.43 23.38
C THR A 17 53.20 19.96 22.11
N ILE A 18 52.45 20.84 21.42
CA ILE A 18 52.83 21.75 20.31
C ILE A 18 52.67 21.11 18.92
N GLY A 19 51.83 21.58 18.00
CA GLY A 19 50.99 22.76 17.93
C GLY A 19 50.99 23.29 16.50
N VAL A 20 49.82 23.36 15.84
CA VAL A 20 49.55 24.41 14.84
C VAL A 20 48.15 24.92 15.10
N SER A 21 48.10 26.15 15.57
CA SER A 21 46.93 26.98 15.72
C SER A 21 46.36 27.32 14.34
N ALA A 22 45.07 27.06 14.13
CA ALA A 22 44.25 27.83 13.20
C ALA A 22 42.98 28.26 13.96
N CYS A 23 42.79 29.57 13.98
CA CYS A 23 41.85 30.34 14.75
C CYS A 23 40.39 30.08 14.34
N GLY A 24 39.45 30.08 15.30
CA GLY A 24 38.08 30.51 15.00
C GLY A 24 36.92 29.81 15.73
N GLY A 25 36.81 30.01 17.05
CA GLY A 25 35.55 30.37 17.71
C GLY A 25 34.38 29.38 17.81
N GLY A 26 33.96 29.13 19.07
CA GLY A 26 32.57 28.79 19.41
C GLY A 26 32.29 27.29 19.49
N GLY A 27 32.01 26.79 20.70
CA GLY A 27 31.55 25.42 20.88
C GLY A 27 30.20 25.20 20.22
N ASP A 28 29.93 23.96 19.83
CA ASP A 28 28.57 23.41 19.85
C ASP A 28 28.61 21.90 19.64
N GLU A 29 27.54 21.29 20.15
CA GLU A 29 27.22 19.88 20.15
C GLU A 29 27.42 19.21 18.78
N VAL A 30 27.64 17.88 18.80
CA VAL A 30 27.44 17.04 17.62
C VAL A 30 25.94 17.04 17.31
N ALA A 31 25.47 18.10 16.67
CA ALA A 31 24.16 18.20 16.09
C ALA A 31 24.14 17.29 14.85
N ALA A 32 23.45 16.15 14.98
CA ALA A 32 22.98 15.39 13.86
C ALA A 32 22.22 16.36 12.93
N SER A 33 22.86 16.73 11.82
CA SER A 33 22.26 17.60 10.81
C SER A 33 21.15 16.83 10.12
N SER A 34 19.96 16.89 10.70
CA SER A 34 18.70 16.60 10.01
C SER A 34 18.42 17.78 9.08
N SER A 35 19.25 17.94 8.05
CA SER A 35 18.95 18.88 6.97
C SER A 35 17.69 18.36 6.31
N ALA A 36 16.58 19.09 6.43
CA ALA A 36 15.40 18.88 5.61
C ALA A 36 15.87 18.88 4.15
N ALA A 37 16.00 17.69 3.57
CA ALA A 37 16.46 17.54 2.21
C ALA A 37 15.45 18.23 1.30
N GLY A 38 15.93 19.14 0.46
CA GLY A 38 15.09 20.04 -0.33
C GLY A 38 14.13 19.31 -1.28
N PRO A 39 13.19 20.04 -1.90
CA PRO A 39 12.15 19.47 -2.76
C PRO A 39 12.71 18.61 -3.91
N ASP A 40 13.89 18.95 -4.43
CA ASP A 40 14.55 18.18 -5.49
C ASP A 40 14.96 16.77 -5.05
N THR A 41 15.39 16.63 -3.80
CA THR A 41 15.77 15.33 -3.22
C THR A 41 14.54 14.45 -3.03
N ALA A 42 13.46 15.02 -2.47
CA ALA A 42 12.18 14.34 -2.34
C ALA A 42 11.64 13.88 -3.70
N ALA A 43 11.67 14.76 -4.71
CA ALA A 43 11.25 14.44 -6.06
C ALA A 43 12.10 13.34 -6.71
N SER A 44 13.41 13.32 -6.46
CA SER A 44 14.31 12.27 -6.97
C SER A 44 14.01 10.89 -6.35
N LEU A 45 13.77 10.86 -5.04
CA LEU A 45 13.42 9.63 -4.33
C LEU A 45 12.06 9.08 -4.82
N VAL A 46 11.05 9.94 -4.98
CA VAL A 46 9.74 9.55 -5.51
C VAL A 46 9.85 9.04 -6.96
N ARG A 47 10.69 9.65 -7.81
CA ARG A 47 10.95 9.12 -9.17
C ARG A 47 11.60 7.75 -9.14
N SER A 48 12.52 7.50 -8.21
CA SER A 48 13.15 6.19 -8.04
C SER A 48 12.12 5.13 -7.59
N ALA A 49 11.27 5.49 -6.64
CA ALA A 49 10.17 4.63 -6.20
C ALA A 49 9.15 4.35 -7.31
N LEU A 50 8.84 5.34 -8.16
CA LEU A 50 7.99 5.16 -9.33
C LEU A 50 8.60 4.16 -10.33
N HIS A 51 9.90 4.28 -10.60
CA HIS A 51 10.61 3.36 -11.48
C HIS A 51 10.49 1.92 -10.97
N THR A 52 10.75 1.71 -9.67
CA THR A 52 10.65 0.41 -9.02
C THR A 52 9.20 -0.10 -8.98
N ALA A 53 8.22 0.75 -8.64
CA ALA A 53 6.80 0.39 -8.64
C ALA A 53 6.31 -0.06 -10.03
N SER A 54 6.77 0.60 -11.09
CA SER A 54 6.46 0.22 -12.48
C SER A 54 7.05 -1.14 -12.87
N ALA A 55 8.09 -1.58 -12.15
CA ALA A 55 8.78 -2.85 -12.33
C ALA A 55 8.46 -3.88 -11.22
N VAL A 56 7.41 -3.70 -10.42
CA VAL A 56 6.98 -4.73 -9.44
C VAL A 56 6.35 -5.92 -10.13
N GLU A 57 6.87 -7.13 -9.89
CA GLU A 57 6.30 -8.36 -10.45
C GLU A 57 5.33 -9.05 -9.50
N SER A 58 5.62 -8.99 -8.20
CA SER A 58 4.75 -9.47 -7.13
C SER A 58 5.03 -8.77 -5.81
N VAL A 59 4.03 -8.74 -4.93
CA VAL A 59 4.06 -8.04 -3.65
C VAL A 59 2.99 -8.59 -2.71
N ARG A 60 3.21 -8.51 -1.40
CA ARG A 60 2.17 -8.66 -0.39
C ARG A 60 1.64 -7.29 -0.03
N PHE A 61 0.31 -7.11 -0.04
CA PHE A 61 -0.34 -5.86 0.29
C PHE A 61 -1.21 -5.98 1.53
N VAL A 62 -1.38 -4.86 2.24
CA VAL A 62 -2.38 -4.66 3.28
C VAL A 62 -3.01 -3.29 3.04
N LEU A 63 -4.26 -3.30 2.62
CA LEU A 63 -5.14 -2.14 2.46
C LEU A 63 -6.04 -2.03 3.69
N SER A 64 -6.13 -0.82 4.23
CA SER A 64 -7.11 -0.49 5.27
C SER A 64 -7.65 0.90 5.04
N THR A 65 -8.89 1.11 5.43
CA THR A 65 -9.55 2.42 5.38
C THR A 65 -10.11 2.76 6.75
N SER A 66 -10.25 4.05 7.04
CA SER A 66 -10.92 4.54 8.23
C SER A 66 -11.85 5.71 7.92
N GLY A 67 -12.81 5.94 8.80
CA GLY A 67 -13.91 6.87 8.55
C GLY A 67 -14.94 6.32 7.57
N GLN A 68 -15.79 7.20 7.05
CA GLN A 68 -16.84 6.85 6.10
C GLN A 68 -16.47 7.40 4.73
N LEU A 69 -16.15 6.49 3.80
CA LEU A 69 -15.90 6.82 2.39
C LEU A 69 -17.14 6.51 1.56
N ASP A 70 -17.57 7.47 0.73
CA ASP A 70 -18.71 7.28 -0.15
C ASP A 70 -18.47 6.14 -1.15
N ARG A 71 -19.49 5.31 -1.37
CA ARG A 71 -19.46 4.16 -2.31
C ARG A 71 -18.42 3.08 -1.99
N GLN A 72 -17.86 3.11 -0.79
CA GLN A 72 -16.92 2.11 -0.32
C GLN A 72 -17.56 0.73 -0.20
N GLN A 73 -16.96 -0.25 -0.87
CA GLN A 73 -17.34 -1.68 -0.77
C GLN A 73 -16.31 -2.51 0.01
N VAL A 74 -15.05 -2.06 0.08
CA VAL A 74 -13.96 -2.75 0.79
C VAL A 74 -13.45 -1.86 1.90
N VAL A 75 -13.44 -2.38 3.12
CA VAL A 75 -12.97 -1.67 4.34
C VAL A 75 -11.50 -2.00 4.60
N ALA A 76 -11.14 -3.27 4.46
CA ALA A 76 -9.77 -3.76 4.57
C ALA A 76 -9.57 -4.91 3.60
N ALA A 77 -8.35 -5.10 3.13
CA ALA A 77 -7.96 -6.25 2.34
C ALA A 77 -6.48 -6.53 2.53
N GLN A 78 -6.10 -7.80 2.54
CA GLN A 78 -4.69 -8.19 2.57
C GLN A 78 -4.50 -9.46 1.77
N GLY A 79 -3.33 -9.61 1.16
CA GLY A 79 -3.04 -10.78 0.36
C GLY A 79 -1.75 -10.65 -0.42
N ASP A 80 -1.49 -11.68 -1.20
CA ASP A 80 -0.37 -11.70 -2.13
C ASP A 80 -0.91 -11.37 -3.53
N LEU A 81 -0.20 -10.49 -4.25
CA LEU A 81 -0.53 -10.03 -5.59
C LEU A 81 0.65 -10.31 -6.51
N ILE A 82 0.39 -11.09 -7.55
CA ILE A 82 1.23 -11.19 -8.74
C ILE A 82 0.73 -10.12 -9.71
N VAL A 83 1.59 -9.18 -10.07
CA VAL A 83 1.27 -8.06 -10.98
C VAL A 83 1.53 -8.46 -12.43
N ARG A 84 2.62 -9.20 -12.68
CA ARG A 84 3.04 -9.59 -14.03
C ARG A 84 3.35 -11.09 -14.12
N PRO A 85 3.16 -11.71 -15.30
CA PRO A 85 2.73 -11.09 -16.57
C PRO A 85 1.22 -10.80 -16.65
N LYS A 86 0.41 -11.43 -15.80
CA LYS A 86 -1.01 -11.17 -15.65
C LYS A 86 -1.34 -11.04 -14.17
N PRO A 87 -2.24 -10.11 -13.78
CA PRO A 87 -2.67 -10.00 -12.40
C PRO A 87 -3.27 -11.30 -11.86
N SER A 88 -2.80 -11.75 -10.71
CA SER A 88 -3.40 -12.83 -9.93
C SER A 88 -3.19 -12.54 -8.45
N ALA A 89 -4.18 -12.83 -7.62
CA ALA A 89 -4.11 -12.48 -6.20
C ALA A 89 -4.86 -13.48 -5.34
N GLN A 90 -4.47 -13.59 -4.09
CA GLN A 90 -5.20 -14.38 -3.10
C GLN A 90 -5.09 -13.70 -1.74
N GLY A 91 -6.18 -13.71 -0.98
CA GLY A 91 -6.17 -13.11 0.33
C GLY A 91 -7.53 -13.07 1.02
N THR A 92 -7.62 -12.15 1.97
CA THR A 92 -8.81 -11.92 2.79
C THR A 92 -9.18 -10.44 2.77
N ALA A 93 -10.47 -10.14 2.85
CA ALA A 93 -10.99 -8.79 2.90
C ALA A 93 -12.10 -8.67 3.94
N THR A 94 -12.40 -7.43 4.31
CA THR A 94 -13.63 -7.04 4.99
C THR A 94 -14.42 -6.21 4.00
N VAL A 95 -15.58 -6.71 3.58
CA VAL A 95 -16.45 -6.07 2.60
C VAL A 95 -17.72 -5.55 3.26
N ARG A 96 -18.33 -4.53 2.67
CA ARG A 96 -19.59 -3.95 3.14
C ARG A 96 -20.77 -4.68 2.52
N ALA A 97 -21.19 -5.78 3.13
CA ALA A 97 -22.33 -6.59 2.74
C ALA A 97 -23.23 -6.81 3.95
N ASN A 98 -24.32 -6.04 4.06
CA ASN A 98 -25.22 -6.01 5.23
C ASN A 98 -24.47 -5.78 6.56
N GLY A 99 -23.53 -4.83 6.55
CA GLY A 99 -22.53 -4.64 7.60
C GLY A 99 -21.14 -5.02 7.10
N ASP A 100 -20.16 -4.97 8.00
CA ASP A 100 -18.79 -5.36 7.69
C ASP A 100 -18.67 -6.88 7.82
N THR A 101 -18.47 -7.56 6.68
CA THR A 101 -18.47 -9.02 6.57
C THR A 101 -17.10 -9.51 6.08
N PRO A 102 -16.49 -10.50 6.74
CA PRO A 102 -15.23 -11.08 6.26
C PRO A 102 -15.44 -11.83 4.94
N ALA A 103 -14.45 -11.77 4.06
CA ALA A 103 -14.44 -12.48 2.80
C ALA A 103 -13.06 -13.06 2.50
N ALA A 104 -13.01 -14.23 1.87
CA ALA A 104 -11.82 -14.72 1.18
C ALA A 104 -11.94 -14.38 -0.31
N PHE A 105 -10.81 -14.10 -0.98
CA PHE A 105 -10.82 -13.84 -2.41
C PHE A 105 -9.66 -14.52 -3.14
N VAL A 106 -9.90 -14.84 -4.41
CA VAL A 106 -8.89 -15.30 -5.37
C VAL A 106 -9.14 -14.61 -6.70
N LEU A 107 -8.14 -13.93 -7.25
CA LEU A 107 -8.12 -13.43 -8.63
C LEU A 107 -7.20 -14.32 -9.45
N VAL A 108 -7.72 -14.95 -10.50
CA VAL A 108 -6.93 -15.72 -11.45
C VAL A 108 -7.58 -15.64 -12.83
N ASP A 109 -6.77 -15.49 -13.87
CA ASP A 109 -7.24 -15.39 -15.26
C ASP A 109 -8.36 -14.35 -15.49
N GLY A 110 -8.30 -13.23 -14.77
CA GLY A 110 -9.29 -12.14 -14.87
C GLY A 110 -10.66 -12.45 -14.24
N THR A 111 -10.78 -13.55 -13.50
CA THR A 111 -11.98 -13.91 -12.74
C THR A 111 -11.71 -13.74 -11.26
N MET A 112 -12.57 -12.95 -10.59
CA MET A 112 -12.53 -12.77 -9.14
C MET A 112 -13.47 -13.78 -8.50
N TYR A 113 -12.94 -14.63 -7.65
CA TYR A 113 -13.70 -15.54 -6.80
C TYR A 113 -13.77 -14.93 -5.41
N ALA A 114 -14.98 -14.81 -4.85
CA ALA A 114 -15.17 -14.31 -3.49
C ALA A 114 -16.02 -15.28 -2.68
N ASP A 115 -15.58 -15.58 -1.47
CA ASP A 115 -16.37 -16.27 -0.45
C ASP A 115 -16.67 -15.27 0.66
N ILE A 116 -17.87 -14.69 0.63
CA ILE A 116 -18.33 -13.67 1.58
C ILE A 116 -19.07 -14.38 2.71
N GLY A 117 -18.60 -14.22 3.95
CA GLY A 117 -19.21 -14.83 5.13
C GLY A 117 -19.05 -16.35 5.24
N GLY A 118 -18.20 -16.98 4.42
CA GLY A 118 -17.97 -18.43 4.45
C GLY A 118 -19.09 -19.25 3.80
N ALA A 119 -19.85 -18.67 2.87
CA ALA A 119 -20.93 -19.34 2.14
C ALA A 119 -20.45 -20.18 0.93
N GLY A 120 -19.15 -20.10 0.62
CA GLY A 120 -18.48 -20.72 -0.52
C GLY A 120 -18.15 -19.72 -1.64
N PHE A 121 -17.17 -20.08 -2.48
CA PHE A 121 -16.71 -19.20 -3.55
C PHE A 121 -17.74 -19.03 -4.68
N ILE A 122 -18.02 -17.78 -5.01
CA ILE A 122 -18.79 -17.32 -6.16
C ILE A 122 -17.85 -16.63 -7.15
N ALA A 123 -18.02 -16.90 -8.45
CA ALA A 123 -17.24 -16.29 -9.50
C ALA A 123 -17.87 -14.97 -9.99
N HIS A 124 -17.06 -13.91 -10.00
CA HIS A 124 -17.37 -12.58 -10.52
C HIS A 124 -16.46 -12.31 -11.72
N ARG A 125 -17.07 -11.99 -12.87
CA ARG A 125 -16.31 -11.66 -14.08
C ARG A 125 -15.76 -10.24 -14.01
N ALA A 126 -14.79 -9.93 -14.87
CA ALA A 126 -14.26 -8.57 -15.02
C ALA A 126 -15.39 -7.54 -15.15
N GLY A 127 -15.32 -6.47 -14.36
CA GLY A 127 -16.34 -5.41 -14.32
C GLY A 127 -17.53 -5.66 -13.38
N THR A 128 -17.72 -6.87 -12.85
CA THR A 128 -18.75 -7.18 -11.84
C THR A 128 -18.20 -7.40 -10.44
N SER A 129 -16.88 -7.36 -10.28
CA SER A 129 -16.22 -7.42 -8.97
C SER A 129 -16.36 -6.10 -8.23
N PHE A 130 -16.51 -6.18 -6.90
CA PHE A 130 -16.54 -5.02 -6.01
C PHE A 130 -15.19 -4.30 -5.92
N TYR A 131 -14.10 -5.00 -6.23
CA TYR A 131 -12.74 -4.47 -6.23
C TYR A 131 -11.85 -5.22 -7.22
N ASP A 132 -10.99 -4.49 -7.92
CA ASP A 132 -9.94 -5.05 -8.75
C ASP A 132 -8.59 -4.79 -8.07
N VAL A 133 -8.11 -5.78 -7.32
CA VAL A 133 -6.82 -5.69 -6.61
C VAL A 133 -5.62 -5.54 -7.58
N GLY A 134 -5.77 -6.00 -8.82
CA GLY A 134 -4.76 -5.78 -9.86
C GLY A 134 -4.56 -4.29 -10.19
N ALA A 135 -5.59 -3.47 -9.97
CA ALA A 135 -5.53 -2.03 -10.22
C ALA A 135 -4.55 -1.28 -9.31
N LEU A 136 -4.14 -1.85 -8.16
CA LEU A 136 -3.12 -1.24 -7.29
C LEU A 136 -1.82 -0.92 -8.02
N PHE A 137 -1.45 -1.71 -9.02
CA PHE A 137 -0.26 -1.51 -9.84
C PHE A 137 -0.60 -1.21 -11.30
N ASP A 138 -1.82 -0.75 -11.58
CA ASP A 138 -2.15 -0.19 -12.90
C ASP A 138 -1.34 1.10 -13.15
N ALA A 139 -0.87 1.28 -14.38
CA ALA A 139 0.01 2.39 -14.74
C ALA A 139 -0.70 3.76 -14.80
N LYS A 140 -2.04 3.76 -14.92
CA LYS A 140 -2.88 4.95 -15.08
C LYS A 140 -3.73 5.25 -13.85
N ASP A 141 -4.17 4.22 -13.14
CA ASP A 141 -5.12 4.37 -12.02
C ASP A 141 -4.60 3.77 -10.69
N GLY A 142 -3.32 3.36 -10.66
CA GLY A 142 -2.69 2.71 -9.50
C GLY A 142 -1.59 3.52 -8.82
N ILE A 143 -0.80 2.85 -7.98
CA ILE A 143 0.35 3.44 -7.27
C ILE A 143 1.35 4.11 -8.22
N PRO A 144 1.68 3.56 -9.40
CA PRO A 144 2.53 4.26 -10.36
C PRO A 144 1.97 5.62 -10.84
N ASP A 145 0.66 5.74 -11.12
CA ASP A 145 0.07 7.04 -11.47
C ASP A 145 0.12 7.99 -10.28
N LEU A 146 -0.29 7.53 -9.09
CA LEU A 146 -0.25 8.32 -7.87
C LEU A 146 1.14 8.93 -7.65
N LEU A 147 2.21 8.12 -7.69
CA LEU A 147 3.59 8.59 -7.52
C LEU A 147 4.00 9.60 -8.60
N ARG A 148 3.54 9.41 -9.83
CA ARG A 148 3.82 10.33 -10.95
C ARG A 148 3.11 11.67 -10.80
N THR A 149 1.93 11.70 -10.20
CA THR A 149 1.08 12.89 -10.11
C THR A 149 1.27 13.68 -8.81
N LEU A 150 2.02 13.17 -7.83
CA LEU A 150 2.32 13.88 -6.57
C LEU A 150 2.88 15.28 -6.78
N ARG A 151 2.49 16.19 -5.89
CA ARG A 151 2.96 17.58 -5.80
C ARG A 151 3.41 17.91 -4.38
N ASP A 152 4.05 19.07 -4.22
CA ASP A 152 4.46 19.62 -2.92
C ASP A 152 5.29 18.65 -2.06
N LEU A 153 6.20 17.93 -2.71
CA LEU A 153 6.99 16.87 -2.09
C LEU A 153 8.00 17.44 -1.09
N ALA A 154 8.03 16.86 0.12
CA ALA A 154 9.03 17.18 1.14
C ALA A 154 9.44 15.91 1.91
N ILE A 155 10.74 15.80 2.23
CA ILE A 155 11.24 14.78 3.15
C ILE A 155 10.89 15.20 4.58
N ALA A 156 10.12 14.36 5.26
CA ALA A 156 9.64 14.57 6.61
C ALA A 156 10.42 13.79 7.67
N GLY A 157 11.46 13.05 7.26
CA GLY A 157 12.36 12.31 8.14
C GLY A 157 12.57 10.86 7.68
N GLU A 158 13.27 10.10 8.51
CA GLU A 158 13.47 8.66 8.35
C GLU A 158 12.88 7.92 9.55
N GLU A 159 12.29 6.75 9.32
CA GLU A 159 11.72 5.92 10.37
C GLU A 159 11.71 4.43 9.98
N LEU A 160 11.49 3.56 10.97
CA LEU A 160 11.26 2.14 10.73
C LEU A 160 9.77 1.90 10.51
N VAL A 161 9.41 1.38 9.35
CA VAL A 161 8.06 0.91 9.03
C VAL A 161 8.08 -0.61 9.03
N ASP A 162 7.45 -1.22 10.05
CA ASP A 162 7.39 -2.68 10.21
C ASP A 162 8.77 -3.36 10.11
N GLY A 163 9.78 -2.73 10.72
CA GLY A 163 11.18 -3.19 10.70
C GLY A 163 11.97 -2.83 9.44
N THR A 164 11.36 -2.15 8.46
CA THR A 164 12.03 -1.69 7.24
C THR A 164 12.42 -0.22 7.36
N PRO A 165 13.72 0.14 7.22
CA PRO A 165 14.15 1.53 7.16
C PRO A 165 13.53 2.26 5.95
N ALA A 166 12.82 3.35 6.21
CA ALA A 166 12.14 4.11 5.17
C ALA A 166 12.28 5.63 5.39
N THR A 167 12.48 6.36 4.29
CA THR A 167 12.33 7.81 4.25
C THR A 167 10.84 8.13 4.14
N ARG A 168 10.34 8.96 5.05
CA ARG A 168 8.99 9.51 5.05
C ARG A 168 8.94 10.73 4.15
N VAL A 169 8.09 10.70 3.12
CA VAL A 169 7.87 11.79 2.17
C VAL A 169 6.42 12.25 2.26
N THR A 170 6.20 13.53 2.54
CA THR A 170 4.87 14.15 2.48
C THR A 170 4.65 14.78 1.12
N GLY A 171 3.39 14.88 0.70
CA GLY A 171 3.01 15.63 -0.49
C GLY A 171 1.50 15.75 -0.64
N THR A 172 1.10 16.15 -1.84
CA THR A 172 -0.29 16.37 -2.23
C THR A 172 -0.63 15.44 -3.39
N ALA A 173 -1.70 14.68 -3.25
CA ALA A 173 -2.30 13.86 -4.28
C ALA A 173 -3.67 14.41 -4.69
N LYS A 174 -4.21 13.87 -5.78
CA LYS A 174 -5.63 14.00 -6.08
C LYS A 174 -6.45 13.10 -5.15
N SER A 175 -7.55 13.61 -4.61
CA SER A 175 -8.45 12.81 -3.76
C SER A 175 -9.00 11.57 -4.48
N SER A 176 -9.19 11.66 -5.80
CA SER A 176 -9.61 10.52 -6.64
C SER A 176 -8.60 9.38 -6.62
N ASP A 177 -7.32 9.69 -6.85
CA ASP A 177 -6.25 8.69 -6.97
C ASP A 177 -6.09 7.93 -5.63
N LEU A 178 -6.28 8.61 -4.50
CA LEU A 178 -6.31 7.98 -3.17
C LEU A 178 -7.54 7.09 -2.94
N ALA A 179 -8.72 7.50 -3.42
CA ALA A 179 -9.95 6.73 -3.31
C ALA A 179 -9.91 5.47 -4.19
N GLU A 180 -9.28 5.55 -5.36
CA GLU A 180 -9.09 4.44 -6.30
C GLU A 180 -8.24 3.32 -5.70
N LEU A 181 -7.23 3.64 -4.88
CA LEU A 181 -6.48 2.62 -4.12
C LEU A 181 -7.38 1.76 -3.23
N ALA A 182 -8.45 2.34 -2.69
CA ALA A 182 -9.46 1.66 -1.87
C ALA A 182 -10.58 1.00 -2.69
N GLY A 183 -10.45 0.95 -4.03
CA GLY A 183 -11.45 0.36 -4.92
C GLY A 183 -12.65 1.25 -5.20
N ILE A 184 -12.63 2.49 -4.73
CA ILE A 184 -13.70 3.46 -4.97
C ILE A 184 -13.43 4.07 -6.33
N ARG A 185 -14.07 3.53 -7.36
CA ARG A 185 -14.02 4.13 -8.69
C ARG A 185 -14.61 5.53 -8.60
N ALA A 186 -13.79 6.55 -8.86
CA ALA A 186 -14.29 7.89 -9.07
C ALA A 186 -15.31 7.81 -10.22
N ALA A 187 -16.53 8.30 -10.00
CA ALA A 187 -17.39 8.57 -11.14
C ALA A 187 -16.62 9.58 -12.02
N HIS A 188 -16.35 9.23 -13.28
CA HIS A 188 -15.72 10.16 -14.22
C HIS A 188 -16.41 11.53 -14.10
N GLY A 189 -15.67 12.57 -13.70
CA GLY A 189 -16.20 13.92 -13.50
C GLY A 189 -16.44 14.37 -12.05
N ALA A 190 -16.16 13.54 -11.03
CA ALA A 190 -16.07 14.04 -9.65
C ALA A 190 -14.89 15.01 -9.52
N SER A 191 -15.15 16.24 -9.05
CA SER A 191 -14.12 17.25 -8.80
C SER A 191 -13.06 16.68 -7.86
N SER A 192 -11.89 16.37 -8.41
CA SER A 192 -10.75 15.89 -7.64
C SER A 192 -10.09 17.08 -6.94
N ARG A 193 -10.07 17.04 -5.61
CA ARG A 193 -9.46 18.09 -4.78
C ARG A 193 -8.06 17.65 -4.37
N PRO A 194 -7.15 18.61 -4.12
CA PRO A 194 -5.89 18.31 -3.44
C PRO A 194 -6.15 17.62 -2.10
N ALA A 195 -5.43 16.54 -1.84
CA ALA A 195 -5.53 15.73 -0.64
C ALA A 195 -4.12 15.43 -0.09
N PRO A 196 -3.89 15.56 1.23
CA PRO A 196 -2.60 15.24 1.81
C PRO A 196 -2.33 13.74 1.70
N VAL A 197 -1.07 13.42 1.39
CA VAL A 197 -0.57 12.04 1.32
C VAL A 197 0.82 11.97 1.93
N THR A 198 1.11 10.85 2.57
CA THR A 198 2.46 10.47 3.00
C THR A 198 2.82 9.14 2.35
N VAL A 199 4.03 9.06 1.81
CA VAL A 199 4.62 7.87 1.21
C VAL A 199 5.89 7.53 1.97
N TRP A 200 6.06 6.26 2.31
CA TRP A 200 7.27 5.74 2.92
C TRP A 200 8.01 4.91 1.88
N ILE A 201 9.27 5.26 1.63
CA ILE A 201 10.11 4.67 0.58
C ILE A 201 11.36 4.08 1.25
N GLN A 202 11.76 2.86 0.89
CA GLN A 202 12.98 2.25 1.42
C GLN A 202 14.19 3.20 1.26
N THR A 203 14.94 3.39 2.33
CA THR A 203 16.14 4.25 2.32
C THR A 203 17.21 3.71 1.37
N SER A 204 17.31 2.38 1.29
CA SER A 204 18.22 1.68 0.38
C SER A 204 17.54 1.27 -0.91
N ALA A 205 18.35 1.06 -1.95
CA ALA A 205 17.89 0.46 -3.19
C ALA A 205 17.17 -0.88 -2.90
N PRO A 206 16.09 -1.20 -3.62
CA PRO A 206 15.64 -0.55 -4.84
C PRO A 206 14.62 0.59 -4.61
N HIS A 207 14.51 1.15 -3.40
CA HIS A 207 13.54 2.23 -3.10
C HIS A 207 12.08 1.81 -3.32
N ASN A 208 11.70 0.60 -2.87
CA ASN A 208 10.29 0.23 -2.89
C ASN A 208 9.46 1.17 -2.01
N VAL A 209 8.23 1.45 -2.42
CA VAL A 209 7.22 2.00 -1.52
C VAL A 209 6.84 0.92 -0.51
N VAL A 210 6.97 1.21 0.79
CA VAL A 210 6.58 0.29 1.87
C VAL A 210 5.23 0.66 2.48
N ARG A 211 4.84 1.93 2.41
CA ARG A 211 3.54 2.40 2.88
C ARG A 211 3.09 3.65 2.15
N ILE A 212 1.79 3.79 1.97
CA ILE A 212 1.09 5.00 1.53
C ILE A 212 -0.03 5.24 2.54
N SER A 213 -0.21 6.49 2.99
CA SER A 213 -1.37 6.92 3.78
C SER A 213 -1.85 8.25 3.24
N GLY A 214 -3.15 8.37 2.97
CA GLY A 214 -3.74 9.61 2.46
C GLY A 214 -5.17 9.80 2.91
N THR A 215 -5.64 11.04 2.78
CA THR A 215 -6.96 11.48 3.26
C THR A 215 -7.80 11.95 2.06
N PRO A 216 -8.49 11.03 1.34
CA PRO A 216 -9.29 11.40 0.17
C PRO A 216 -10.48 12.32 0.51
N GLN A 217 -11.00 12.23 1.73
CA GLN A 217 -12.05 13.11 2.28
C GLN A 217 -11.73 13.48 3.74
N PRO A 218 -12.24 14.60 4.29
CA PRO A 218 -12.04 14.95 5.69
C PRO A 218 -12.45 13.81 6.64
N ASN A 219 -11.68 13.57 7.70
CA ASN A 219 -11.92 12.52 8.69
C ASN A 219 -11.91 11.08 8.14
N THR A 220 -11.21 10.86 7.01
CA THR A 220 -11.01 9.53 6.42
C THR A 220 -9.53 9.24 6.22
N GLU A 221 -9.19 7.97 6.13
CA GLU A 221 -7.85 7.53 5.73
C GLU A 221 -7.95 6.36 4.76
N VAL A 222 -7.10 6.36 3.75
CA VAL A 222 -6.76 5.17 2.96
C VAL A 222 -5.28 4.89 3.22
N ARG A 223 -4.99 3.68 3.68
CA ARG A 223 -3.63 3.21 3.94
C ARG A 223 -3.36 1.93 3.18
N VAL A 224 -2.23 1.89 2.48
CA VAL A 224 -1.72 0.71 1.79
C VAL A 224 -0.31 0.45 2.31
N ALA A 225 -0.07 -0.71 2.92
CA ALA A 225 1.26 -1.21 3.25
C ALA A 225 1.66 -2.31 2.26
N LEU A 226 2.93 -2.33 1.89
CA LEU A 226 3.50 -3.24 0.90
C LEU A 226 4.70 -3.95 1.54
N SER A 227 4.82 -5.25 1.27
CA SER A 227 5.86 -6.11 1.81
C SER A 227 6.19 -7.26 0.85
N ASN A 228 7.22 -8.05 1.15
CA ASN A 228 7.51 -9.33 0.46
C ASN A 228 7.58 -9.25 -1.08
N TRP A 229 8.21 -8.21 -1.61
CA TRP A 229 8.41 -8.00 -3.04
C TRP A 229 9.12 -9.19 -3.71
N GLY A 230 8.67 -9.57 -4.91
CA GLY A 230 9.28 -10.63 -5.71
C GLY A 230 8.95 -12.06 -5.26
N VAL A 231 8.24 -12.24 -4.14
CA VAL A 231 7.74 -13.55 -3.72
C VAL A 231 6.53 -13.92 -4.58
N ARG A 232 6.56 -15.10 -5.22
CA ARG A 232 5.49 -15.60 -6.09
C ARG A 232 4.86 -16.87 -5.52
N PRO A 233 3.74 -16.78 -4.79
CA PRO A 233 2.99 -17.96 -4.40
C PRO A 233 2.27 -18.58 -5.60
N SER A 234 1.96 -19.87 -5.50
CA SER A 234 1.07 -20.54 -6.45
C SER A 234 -0.37 -20.15 -6.14
N ILE A 235 -1.04 -19.49 -7.09
CA ILE A 235 -2.44 -19.07 -6.96
C ILE A 235 -3.26 -19.85 -7.99
N ALA A 236 -4.34 -20.50 -7.56
CA ALA A 236 -5.20 -21.30 -8.41
C ALA A 236 -6.68 -21.03 -8.10
N ALA A 237 -7.54 -21.22 -9.10
CA ALA A 237 -8.98 -21.05 -8.93
C ALA A 237 -9.51 -21.98 -7.83
N PRO A 238 -10.36 -21.48 -6.91
CA PRO A 238 -10.99 -22.32 -5.92
C PRO A 238 -12.09 -23.18 -6.56
N THR A 239 -12.48 -24.27 -5.89
CA THR A 239 -13.71 -24.99 -6.24
C THR A 239 -14.91 -24.09 -5.97
N THR A 240 -15.71 -23.81 -6.98
CA THR A 240 -16.91 -22.97 -6.85
C THR A 240 -18.11 -23.80 -6.40
N ARG A 241 -19.00 -23.15 -5.65
CA ARG A 241 -20.35 -23.69 -5.41
C ARG A 241 -21.22 -23.42 -6.65
N ALA A 242 -22.12 -24.34 -6.98
CA ALA A 242 -23.16 -24.06 -7.97
C ALA A 242 -24.04 -22.89 -7.48
N VAL A 243 -24.17 -21.84 -8.30
CA VAL A 243 -25.20 -20.82 -8.09
C VAL A 243 -26.56 -21.53 -8.21
N PRO A 244 -27.46 -21.48 -7.21
CA PRO A 244 -28.80 -22.02 -7.36
C PRO A 244 -29.41 -21.37 -8.60
N ALA A 245 -29.85 -22.18 -9.57
CA ALA A 245 -30.60 -21.66 -10.70
C ALA A 245 -31.77 -20.84 -10.15
N GLU A 246 -31.89 -19.58 -10.58
CA GLU A 246 -33.11 -18.82 -10.33
C GLU A 246 -34.29 -19.72 -10.72
N PRO A 247 -35.32 -19.88 -9.87
CA PRO A 247 -36.50 -20.60 -10.27
C PRO A 247 -37.04 -19.87 -11.49
N THR A 248 -36.98 -20.52 -12.65
CA THR A 248 -37.68 -20.08 -13.87
C THR A 248 -39.16 -20.07 -13.56
N SER A 249 -39.66 -18.97 -13.00
CA SER A 249 -41.08 -18.71 -12.90
C SER A 249 -41.59 -18.50 -14.31
N THR A 250 -42.04 -19.59 -14.93
CA THR A 250 -42.84 -19.53 -16.14
C THR A 250 -44.14 -18.79 -15.77
N PRO A 251 -44.50 -17.68 -16.42
CA PRO A 251 -45.77 -17.02 -16.14
C PRO A 251 -46.92 -17.99 -16.46
N PRO A 252 -47.91 -18.15 -15.56
CA PRO A 252 -49.04 -19.02 -15.85
C PRO A 252 -49.93 -18.39 -16.93
N GLY A 253 -50.06 -19.11 -18.05
CA GLY A 253 -51.22 -19.14 -18.94
C GLY A 253 -51.76 -17.80 -19.45
N VAL A 254 -51.24 -17.33 -20.59
CA VAL A 254 -52.04 -16.50 -21.50
C VAL A 254 -52.67 -17.44 -22.53
N SER A 255 -53.87 -17.93 -22.22
CA SER A 255 -54.74 -18.58 -23.21
C SER A 255 -55.05 -17.58 -24.32
N ALA A 256 -54.55 -17.86 -25.52
CA ALA A 256 -54.90 -17.11 -26.72
C ALA A 256 -56.40 -17.26 -27.02
N LYS A 257 -57.12 -16.15 -27.05
CA LYS A 257 -58.52 -16.07 -27.48
C LYS A 257 -58.57 -16.23 -29.00
N PRO A 258 -59.39 -17.14 -29.57
CA PRO A 258 -59.53 -17.24 -31.01
C PRO A 258 -60.34 -16.04 -31.53
N ALA A 259 -59.85 -15.44 -32.62
CA ALA A 259 -60.54 -14.40 -33.35
C ALA A 259 -61.81 -14.95 -34.02
N LYS A 260 -62.92 -14.22 -33.87
CA LYS A 260 -64.05 -14.22 -34.80
C LYS A 260 -64.30 -12.78 -35.21
#